data_AF-A0A871RA13-F1
#
_entry.id   AF-A0A871RA13-F1
#
_cell.length_a   1.000
_cell.length_b   1.000
_cell.length_c   1.000
_cell.angle_alpha   90.00
_cell.angle_beta   90.00
_cell.angle_gamma   90.00
#
_symmetry.space_group_name_H-M   'P 1'
#
loop_
_entity.id
_entity.type
_entity.pdbx_description
1 polymer ?
#
loop_
_entity_poly.entity_id
_entity_poly.type
_entity_poly.pdbx_seq_one_letter_code
_entity_poly.pdbx_strand_id
1 'polypeptide(L)'
;MPFFANILKKPFEAKFDVEYCTANRIFRNDTPNIQGKVTISALKQISKVIEIDVGFKGLIHNYFKQVYVTYSFTMTGAVTRVKELKEDRLLFEQVDEKKFDNPIDIKDNGKPIIKDFNFCFPSTIDLPSTCDKLGGNADNQGHTTVSYYLYVIIRRSDGVFHSGDLEIKYPILFQGASEAFARDIMKTVKCKSTFESKLKRRIWDMKQKQFTTNPIARARRHTRGIRQLWDVNYRKENYGIYAQDVTLYCNFVYCENFNLMRPLNELLWLRFYVRGRKLNDNNEKPILDENFCINGKSTGLGRFSLKELNIRLYHDMIIRTEYARYQSKILDDLYLVQPSGGSFIMDVCNFSYDSKQNIWYQDVSINEILGKKSSDIPLIDELIRPVMCTYSLESFLRAVTGLRFALKVGTDETDSENVKDLEAEAPAVVTCFENLPAYGEEPAPDEMTLPPAFST
;
A
#
# COMPACT_ATOMS: atom_id res chain seq x y z
N MET A 1 -27.77 19.87 -32.94
CA MET A 1 -28.31 18.51 -32.79
C MET A 1 -27.20 17.62 -32.28
N PRO A 2 -27.40 16.86 -31.19
CA PRO A 2 -26.32 16.15 -30.51
C PRO A 2 -25.95 14.86 -31.27
N PHE A 3 -24.64 14.59 -31.33
CA PHE A 3 -24.05 13.32 -31.73
C PHE A 3 -24.51 12.23 -30.74
N PHE A 4 -25.35 11.31 -31.19
CA PHE A 4 -25.57 10.05 -30.47
C PHE A 4 -24.37 9.15 -30.69
N ALA A 5 -23.55 8.98 -29.65
CA ALA A 5 -22.69 7.82 -29.54
C ALA A 5 -23.59 6.58 -29.52
N ASN A 6 -23.64 5.83 -30.62
CA ASN A 6 -24.19 4.48 -30.64
C ASN A 6 -23.31 3.62 -29.72
N ILE A 7 -23.66 3.57 -28.44
CA ILE A 7 -23.23 2.49 -27.55
C ILE A 7 -23.90 1.24 -28.14
N LEU A 8 -23.14 0.49 -28.95
CA LEU A 8 -23.51 -0.84 -29.40
C LEU A 8 -23.81 -1.67 -28.16
N LYS A 9 -25.10 -1.79 -27.80
CA LYS A 9 -25.54 -2.69 -26.73
C LYS A 9 -25.05 -4.10 -27.10
N LYS A 10 -24.30 -4.72 -26.19
CA LYS A 10 -23.84 -6.10 -26.35
C LYS A 10 -25.05 -7.01 -26.62
N PRO A 11 -24.94 -8.01 -27.52
CA PRO A 11 -26.08 -8.86 -27.89
C PRO A 11 -26.52 -9.79 -26.76
N PHE A 12 -25.70 -9.95 -25.72
CA PHE A 12 -26.00 -10.76 -24.55
C PHE A 12 -25.38 -10.16 -23.28
N GLU A 13 -25.87 -10.63 -22.15
CA GLU A 13 -25.30 -10.42 -20.83
C GLU A 13 -24.98 -11.77 -20.18
N ALA A 14 -23.92 -11.80 -19.38
CA ALA A 14 -23.62 -12.93 -18.51
C ALA A 14 -23.43 -12.39 -17.10
N LYS A 15 -24.21 -12.89 -16.15
CA LYS A 15 -24.14 -12.55 -14.74
C LYS A 15 -23.52 -13.71 -13.98
N PHE A 16 -22.36 -13.46 -13.37
CA PHE A 16 -21.69 -14.41 -12.50
C PHE A 16 -22.13 -14.17 -11.05
N ASP A 17 -22.78 -15.17 -10.46
CA ASP A 17 -23.09 -15.24 -9.04
C ASP A 17 -22.07 -16.19 -8.40
N VAL A 18 -20.90 -15.65 -8.03
CA VAL A 18 -19.79 -16.40 -7.40
C VAL A 18 -20.12 -16.64 -5.93
N GLU A 19 -20.03 -17.88 -5.46
CA GLU A 19 -20.28 -18.23 -4.06
C GLU A 19 -19.23 -17.59 -3.13
N TYR A 20 -19.69 -17.16 -1.95
CA TYR A 20 -18.85 -16.51 -0.93
C TYR A 20 -18.13 -15.23 -1.38
N CYS A 21 -18.64 -14.59 -2.44
CA CYS A 21 -18.13 -13.34 -2.95
C CYS A 21 -18.73 -12.17 -2.16
N THR A 22 -17.94 -11.53 -1.30
CA THR A 22 -18.17 -10.13 -0.95
C THR A 22 -17.53 -9.25 -2.03
N ALA A 23 -17.99 -8.02 -2.22
CA ALA A 23 -17.47 -7.11 -3.24
C ALA A 23 -15.95 -6.83 -3.14
N ASN A 24 -15.30 -7.24 -2.05
CA ASN A 24 -13.90 -6.99 -1.73
C ASN A 24 -13.06 -8.26 -1.55
N ARG A 25 -13.57 -9.46 -1.91
CA ARG A 25 -12.81 -10.70 -1.63
C ARG A 25 -11.67 -10.87 -2.63
N ILE A 26 -10.45 -10.73 -2.13
CA ILE A 26 -9.20 -11.06 -2.82
C ILE A 26 -8.95 -12.55 -2.60
N PHE A 27 -8.91 -13.33 -3.68
CA PHE A 27 -8.54 -14.74 -3.67
C PHE A 27 -7.04 -14.90 -3.37
N ARG A 28 -6.66 -16.05 -2.83
CA ARG A 28 -5.32 -16.36 -2.32
C ARG A 28 -5.01 -17.83 -2.52
N ASN A 29 -3.75 -18.22 -2.34
CA ASN A 29 -3.33 -19.62 -2.44
C ASN A 29 -4.04 -20.56 -1.45
N ASP A 30 -4.42 -20.07 -0.27
CA ASP A 30 -5.16 -20.82 0.76
C ASP A 30 -6.67 -20.92 0.46
N THR A 31 -7.20 -20.10 -0.45
CA THR A 31 -8.58 -20.19 -0.94
C THR A 31 -8.62 -20.24 -2.48
N PRO A 32 -8.13 -21.33 -3.10
CA PRO A 32 -7.90 -21.36 -4.54
C PRO A 32 -9.17 -21.66 -5.36
N ASN A 33 -10.24 -22.18 -4.74
CA ASN A 33 -11.45 -22.58 -5.44
C ASN A 33 -12.39 -21.39 -5.73
N ILE A 34 -12.85 -21.30 -6.97
CA ILE A 34 -13.85 -20.34 -7.45
C ILE A 34 -15.04 -21.12 -7.98
N GLN A 35 -16.15 -21.05 -7.28
CA GLN A 35 -17.37 -21.76 -7.65
C GLN A 35 -18.58 -20.84 -7.62
N GLY A 36 -19.62 -21.20 -8.37
CA GLY A 36 -20.86 -20.43 -8.41
C GLY A 36 -21.69 -20.73 -9.64
N LYS A 37 -22.53 -19.78 -10.03
CA LYS A 37 -23.45 -19.92 -11.15
C LYS A 37 -23.26 -18.78 -12.13
N VAL A 38 -23.32 -19.08 -13.42
CA VAL A 38 -23.43 -18.06 -14.47
C VAL A 38 -24.81 -18.13 -15.11
N THR A 39 -25.47 -16.98 -15.17
CA THR A 39 -26.74 -16.79 -15.86
C THR A 39 -26.48 -16.00 -17.14
N ILE A 40 -26.75 -16.61 -18.29
CA ILE A 40 -26.52 -16.03 -19.61
C ILE A 40 -27.89 -15.69 -20.21
N SER A 41 -28.10 -14.40 -20.49
CA SER A 41 -29.34 -13.88 -21.07
C SER A 41 -29.05 -13.19 -22.41
N ALA A 42 -29.83 -13.53 -23.44
CA ALA A 42 -29.77 -12.85 -24.71
C ALA A 42 -30.59 -11.55 -24.66
N LEU A 43 -29.93 -10.42 -24.91
CA LEU A 43 -30.58 -9.10 -25.03
C LEU A 43 -31.08 -8.82 -26.44
N LYS A 44 -30.60 -9.63 -27.40
CA LYS A 44 -31.00 -9.71 -28.79
C LYS A 44 -30.83 -11.15 -29.24
N GLN A 45 -31.57 -11.58 -30.25
CA GLN A 45 -31.40 -12.93 -30.80
C GLN A 45 -29.95 -13.12 -31.30
N ILE A 46 -29.33 -14.21 -30.86
CA ILE A 46 -27.99 -14.63 -31.28
C ILE A 46 -28.19 -15.88 -32.13
N SER A 47 -27.96 -15.76 -33.43
CA SER A 47 -28.19 -16.86 -34.37
C SER A 47 -26.94 -17.70 -34.61
N LYS A 48 -27.16 -18.97 -34.98
CA LYS A 48 -26.12 -19.92 -35.39
C LYS A 48 -25.01 -20.14 -34.36
N VAL A 49 -25.38 -20.22 -33.08
CA VAL A 49 -24.46 -20.56 -31.99
C VAL A 49 -24.05 -22.01 -32.09
N ILE A 50 -22.74 -22.26 -32.14
CA ILE A 50 -22.16 -23.61 -32.22
C ILE A 50 -21.54 -24.06 -30.89
N GLU A 51 -21.19 -23.10 -30.03
CA GLU A 51 -20.51 -23.39 -28.77
C GLU A 51 -20.71 -22.26 -27.77
N ILE A 52 -20.86 -22.64 -26.50
CA ILE A 52 -20.83 -21.72 -25.37
C ILE A 52 -19.79 -22.23 -24.39
N ASP A 53 -18.74 -21.45 -24.21
CA ASP A 53 -17.70 -21.72 -23.22
C ASP A 53 -17.97 -20.90 -21.97
N VAL A 54 -17.85 -21.56 -20.83
CA VAL A 54 -17.66 -20.89 -19.55
C VAL A 54 -16.28 -21.27 -19.07
N GLY A 55 -15.44 -20.28 -18.81
CA GLY A 55 -14.04 -20.55 -18.45
C GLY A 55 -13.47 -19.60 -17.42
N PHE A 56 -12.29 -19.94 -16.96
CA PHE A 56 -11.48 -19.20 -16.01
C PHE A 56 -10.05 -19.09 -16.53
N LYS A 57 -9.50 -17.87 -16.53
CA LYS A 57 -8.24 -17.57 -17.21
C LYS A 57 -7.38 -16.61 -16.41
N GLY A 58 -6.07 -16.88 -16.40
CA GLY A 58 -5.03 -15.96 -15.95
C GLY A 58 -4.20 -15.47 -17.13
N LEU A 59 -4.03 -14.16 -17.25
CA LEU A 59 -3.32 -13.52 -18.36
C LEU A 59 -2.41 -12.39 -17.85
N ILE A 60 -1.19 -12.34 -18.38
CA ILE A 60 -0.30 -11.18 -18.27
C ILE A 60 -0.31 -10.44 -19.60
N HIS A 61 -0.68 -9.17 -19.57
CA HIS A 61 -0.57 -8.25 -20.69
C HIS A 61 0.60 -7.30 -20.46
N ASN A 62 1.61 -7.36 -21.33
CA ASN A 62 2.71 -6.40 -21.34
C ASN A 62 2.50 -5.39 -22.46
N TYR A 63 2.59 -4.11 -22.14
CA TYR A 63 2.55 -3.01 -23.09
C TYR A 63 3.86 -2.22 -23.05
N PHE A 64 4.34 -1.78 -24.22
CA PHE A 64 5.48 -0.90 -24.34
C PHE A 64 5.26 0.16 -25.42
N LYS A 65 5.63 1.40 -25.11
CA LYS A 65 5.60 2.53 -26.04
C LYS A 65 7.01 2.96 -26.38
N GLN A 66 7.46 2.65 -27.59
CA GLN A 66 8.75 3.11 -28.12
C GLN A 66 8.58 4.42 -28.87
N VAL A 67 9.34 5.44 -28.50
CA VAL A 67 9.40 6.71 -29.24
C VAL A 67 10.83 6.92 -29.72
N TYR A 68 10.99 7.01 -31.03
CA TYR A 68 12.29 7.12 -31.68
C TYR A 68 12.26 8.14 -32.82
N VAL A 69 13.39 8.79 -33.05
CA VAL A 69 13.56 9.73 -34.15
C VAL A 69 14.13 8.98 -35.35
N THR A 70 13.53 9.19 -36.51
CA THR A 70 14.01 8.66 -37.79
C THR A 70 14.02 9.77 -38.84
N TYR A 71 14.87 9.65 -39.85
CA TYR A 71 14.94 10.60 -40.95
C TYR A 71 14.20 10.03 -42.16
N SER A 72 13.28 10.81 -42.73
CA SER A 72 12.60 10.41 -43.95
C SER A 72 13.52 10.61 -45.15
N PHE A 73 13.57 9.64 -46.07
CA PHE A 73 14.25 9.80 -47.36
C PHE A 73 13.58 10.85 -48.26
N THR A 74 12.33 11.23 -47.98
CA THR A 74 11.51 12.13 -48.82
C THR A 74 11.25 13.51 -48.23
N MET A 75 11.65 13.78 -46.98
CA MET A 75 11.50 15.10 -46.35
C MET A 75 12.75 15.47 -45.57
N THR A 76 13.22 16.71 -45.75
CA THR A 76 14.28 17.32 -44.94
C THR A 76 13.79 17.54 -43.51
N GLY A 77 14.02 16.57 -42.62
CA GLY A 77 13.72 16.73 -41.19
C GLY A 77 13.75 15.43 -40.39
N ALA A 78 14.06 15.57 -39.11
CA ALA A 78 13.88 14.51 -38.11
C ALA A 78 12.38 14.30 -37.87
N VAL A 79 11.90 13.06 -38.02
CA VAL A 79 10.51 12.66 -37.78
C VAL A 79 10.47 11.76 -36.55
N THR A 80 9.69 12.16 -35.55
CA THR A 80 9.40 11.30 -34.39
C THR A 80 8.39 10.24 -34.81
N ARG A 81 8.74 8.96 -34.60
CA ARG A 81 7.83 7.82 -34.76
C ARG A 81 7.56 7.17 -33.41
N VAL A 82 6.35 6.64 -33.30
CA VAL A 82 5.89 5.88 -32.14
C VAL A 82 5.60 4.46 -32.59
N LYS A 83 6.13 3.46 -31.86
CA LYS A 83 5.83 2.05 -32.05
C LYS A 83 5.28 1.51 -30.74
N GLU A 84 4.06 0.98 -30.78
CA GLU A 84 3.46 0.29 -29.63
C GLU A 84 3.71 -1.22 -29.77
N LEU A 85 4.17 -1.85 -28.71
CA LEU A 85 4.37 -3.29 -28.62
C LEU A 85 3.44 -3.84 -27.52
N LYS A 86 2.74 -4.92 -27.84
CA LYS A 86 1.81 -5.60 -26.93
C LYS A 86 2.11 -7.09 -26.95
N GLU A 87 2.14 -7.71 -25.78
CA GLU A 87 2.42 -9.13 -25.63
C GLU A 87 1.50 -9.71 -24.57
N ASP A 88 0.71 -10.70 -24.97
CA ASP A 88 -0.18 -11.46 -24.09
C ASP A 88 0.45 -12.81 -23.76
N ARG A 89 0.57 -13.12 -22.47
CA ARG A 89 1.05 -14.41 -21.97
C ARG A 89 -0.01 -15.09 -21.13
N LEU A 90 -0.41 -16.28 -21.56
CA LEU A 90 -1.33 -17.14 -20.83
C LEU A 90 -0.62 -17.76 -19.64
N LEU A 91 -1.16 -17.57 -18.43
CA LEU A 91 -0.69 -18.26 -17.23
C LEU A 91 -1.35 -19.64 -17.11
N PHE A 92 -2.68 -19.67 -17.27
CA PHE A 92 -3.49 -20.88 -17.31
C PHE A 92 -4.87 -20.58 -17.91
N GLU A 93 -5.57 -21.63 -18.33
CA GLU A 93 -6.96 -21.59 -18.78
C GLU A 93 -7.67 -22.88 -18.38
N GLN A 94 -8.88 -22.76 -17.82
CA GLN A 94 -9.79 -23.86 -17.56
C GLN A 94 -11.12 -23.54 -18.23
N VAL A 95 -11.68 -24.51 -18.95
CA VAL A 95 -12.89 -24.30 -19.75
C VAL A 95 -13.84 -25.46 -19.55
N ASP A 96 -15.11 -25.13 -19.33
CA ASP A 96 -16.23 -26.06 -19.43
C ASP A 96 -17.00 -25.72 -20.73
N GLU A 97 -16.65 -26.44 -21.79
CA GLU A 97 -17.18 -26.27 -23.15
C GLU A 97 -18.57 -26.90 -23.28
N LYS A 98 -19.49 -26.18 -23.93
CA LYS A 98 -20.78 -26.75 -24.37
C LYS A 98 -20.92 -26.59 -25.88
N LYS A 99 -20.56 -27.64 -26.60
CA LYS A 99 -20.71 -27.74 -28.06
C LYS A 99 -22.13 -28.18 -28.42
N PHE A 100 -22.63 -27.66 -29.54
CA PHE A 100 -23.91 -28.06 -30.12
C PHE A 100 -23.68 -28.82 -31.41
N ASP A 101 -24.27 -30.01 -31.54
CA ASP A 101 -24.15 -30.84 -32.75
C ASP A 101 -24.69 -30.12 -34.01
N ASN A 102 -25.70 -29.27 -33.82
CA ASN A 102 -26.24 -28.39 -34.85
C ASN A 102 -26.27 -26.94 -34.34
N PRO A 103 -26.00 -25.94 -35.20
CA PRO A 103 -26.09 -24.54 -34.79
C PRO A 103 -27.49 -24.20 -34.23
N ILE A 104 -27.53 -23.57 -33.05
CA ILE A 104 -28.77 -23.17 -32.38
C ILE A 104 -28.95 -21.64 -32.38
N ASP A 105 -30.18 -21.18 -32.20
CA ASP A 105 -30.48 -19.76 -31.99
C ASP A 105 -30.85 -19.50 -30.53
N ILE A 106 -30.17 -18.54 -29.89
CA ILE A 106 -30.54 -18.04 -28.56
C ILE A 106 -31.49 -16.86 -28.77
N LYS A 107 -32.76 -17.02 -28.39
CA LYS A 107 -33.82 -16.03 -28.63
C LYS A 107 -33.72 -14.83 -27.67
N ASP A 108 -34.04 -13.64 -28.17
CA ASP A 108 -34.27 -12.45 -27.35
C ASP A 108 -35.41 -12.70 -26.34
N ASN A 109 -35.22 -12.32 -25.08
CA ASN A 109 -36.12 -12.63 -23.96
C ASN A 109 -36.43 -14.14 -23.79
N GLY A 110 -35.56 -15.01 -24.31
CA GLY A 110 -35.62 -16.45 -24.07
C GLY A 110 -35.36 -16.79 -22.60
N LYS A 111 -35.63 -18.05 -22.22
CA LYS A 111 -35.22 -18.54 -20.89
C LYS A 111 -33.70 -18.41 -20.76
N PRO A 112 -33.19 -17.84 -19.66
CA PRO A 112 -31.76 -17.70 -19.46
C PRO A 112 -31.10 -19.07 -19.36
N ILE A 113 -29.87 -19.17 -19.85
CA ILE A 113 -29.05 -20.38 -19.69
C ILE A 113 -28.32 -20.24 -18.36
N ILE A 114 -28.58 -21.16 -17.44
CA ILE A 114 -27.93 -21.21 -16.12
C ILE A 114 -26.95 -22.38 -16.12
N LYS A 115 -25.70 -22.12 -15.75
CA LYS A 115 -24.64 -23.12 -15.65
C LYS A 115 -23.90 -22.95 -14.33
N ASP A 116 -23.77 -24.04 -13.59
CA ASP A 116 -22.89 -24.09 -12.42
C ASP A 116 -21.43 -24.22 -12.89
N PHE A 117 -20.50 -23.59 -12.19
CA PHE A 117 -19.07 -23.70 -12.48
C PHE A 117 -18.28 -23.94 -11.20
N ASN A 118 -17.16 -24.65 -11.33
CA ASN A 118 -16.18 -24.85 -10.28
C ASN A 118 -14.79 -24.91 -10.90
N PHE A 119 -14.00 -23.86 -10.68
CA PHE A 119 -12.63 -23.72 -11.15
C PHE A 119 -11.69 -23.53 -9.96
N CYS A 120 -10.39 -23.70 -10.19
CA CYS A 120 -9.39 -23.54 -9.14
C CYS A 120 -8.17 -22.77 -9.66
N PHE A 121 -7.57 -21.91 -8.83
CA PHE A 121 -6.22 -21.42 -9.13
C PHE A 121 -5.24 -22.61 -9.10
N PRO A 122 -4.36 -22.76 -10.11
CA PRO A 122 -3.39 -23.85 -10.14
C PRO A 122 -2.43 -23.77 -8.95
N SER A 123 -2.24 -24.88 -8.25
CA SER A 123 -1.36 -24.99 -7.09
C SER A 123 0.10 -25.30 -7.43
N THR A 124 0.39 -25.67 -8.69
CA THR A 124 1.72 -26.09 -9.14
C THR A 124 2.58 -24.94 -9.67
N ILE A 125 2.01 -23.75 -9.82
CA ILE A 125 2.72 -22.56 -10.30
C ILE A 125 2.50 -21.43 -9.31
N ASP A 126 3.56 -20.69 -9.01
CA ASP A 126 3.39 -19.41 -8.34
C ASP A 126 2.71 -18.45 -9.31
N LEU A 127 1.73 -17.72 -8.79
CA LEU A 127 0.94 -16.78 -9.57
C LEU A 127 1.18 -15.37 -9.05
N PRO A 128 1.40 -14.38 -9.93
CA PRO A 128 1.51 -12.99 -9.50
C PRO A 128 0.16 -12.48 -8.98
N SER A 129 0.20 -11.51 -8.06
CA SER A 129 -1.01 -10.79 -7.68
C SER A 129 -1.64 -10.06 -8.87
N THR A 130 -2.97 -9.91 -8.86
CA THR A 130 -3.67 -9.05 -9.81
C THR A 130 -3.11 -7.63 -9.71
N CYS A 131 -2.77 -7.04 -10.85
CA CYS A 131 -2.33 -5.66 -10.94
C CYS A 131 -2.77 -5.05 -12.27
N ASP A 132 -3.04 -3.75 -12.28
CA ASP A 132 -3.39 -3.03 -13.49
C ASP A 132 -2.35 -1.96 -13.79
N LYS A 133 -1.77 -2.01 -14.99
CA LYS A 133 -0.78 -1.05 -15.51
C LYS A 133 0.36 -0.77 -14.54
N LEU A 134 0.87 -1.80 -13.89
CA LEU A 134 2.03 -1.72 -13.04
C LEU A 134 3.27 -1.52 -13.93
N GLY A 135 3.71 -0.27 -14.04
CA GLY A 135 4.86 0.14 -14.84
C GLY A 135 4.91 1.63 -15.08
N GLY A 136 5.63 2.00 -16.13
CA GLY A 136 5.69 3.36 -16.63
C GLY A 136 4.82 3.54 -17.88
N ASN A 137 4.20 4.70 -18.03
CA ASN A 137 3.41 5.08 -19.22
C ASN A 137 4.08 6.17 -20.06
N ALA A 138 5.32 6.56 -19.73
CA ALA A 138 6.05 7.57 -20.50
C ALA A 138 6.66 7.00 -21.79
N ASP A 139 7.26 7.88 -22.58
CA ASP A 139 7.98 7.49 -23.79
C ASP A 139 9.15 6.57 -23.44
N ASN A 140 9.30 5.49 -24.22
CA ASN A 140 10.28 4.43 -24.00
C ASN A 140 10.13 3.70 -22.65
N GLN A 141 8.90 3.62 -22.14
CA GLN A 141 8.53 2.82 -20.97
C GLN A 141 7.43 1.80 -21.30
N GLY A 142 7.21 0.89 -20.37
CA GLY A 142 6.17 -0.12 -20.46
C GLY A 142 5.57 -0.46 -19.10
N HIS A 143 4.46 -1.18 -19.15
CA HIS A 143 3.74 -1.66 -17.98
C HIS A 143 3.21 -3.07 -18.20
N THR A 144 2.93 -3.73 -17.08
CA THR A 144 2.27 -5.03 -17.06
C THR A 144 0.93 -4.94 -16.37
N THR A 145 -0.04 -5.69 -16.89
CA THR A 145 -1.32 -5.94 -16.25
C THR A 145 -1.44 -7.44 -16.04
N VAL A 146 -1.60 -7.86 -14.79
CA VAL A 146 -1.90 -9.24 -14.43
C VAL A 146 -3.38 -9.31 -14.13
N SER A 147 -4.11 -10.13 -14.90
CA SER A 147 -5.56 -10.24 -14.79
C SER A 147 -5.98 -11.69 -14.67
N TYR A 148 -6.92 -11.93 -13.75
CA TYR A 148 -7.66 -13.18 -13.65
C TYR A 148 -9.14 -12.87 -13.87
N TYR A 149 -9.83 -13.71 -14.63
CA TYR A 149 -11.25 -13.49 -14.89
C TYR A 149 -11.96 -14.77 -15.25
N LEU A 150 -13.22 -14.84 -14.84
CA LEU A 150 -14.19 -15.76 -15.42
C LEU A 150 -14.67 -15.17 -16.74
N TYR A 151 -15.01 -16.01 -17.70
CA TYR A 151 -15.55 -15.55 -18.98
C TYR A 151 -16.66 -16.45 -19.52
N VAL A 152 -17.48 -15.85 -20.37
CA VAL A 152 -18.39 -16.56 -21.28
C VAL A 152 -18.03 -16.18 -22.71
N ILE A 153 -17.76 -17.17 -23.55
CA ILE A 153 -17.58 -16.98 -25.00
C ILE A 153 -18.70 -17.72 -25.72
N ILE A 154 -19.43 -17.01 -26.59
CA ILE A 154 -20.41 -17.60 -27.50
C ILE A 154 -19.82 -17.58 -28.90
N ARG A 155 -19.54 -18.77 -29.45
CA ARG A 155 -19.04 -18.93 -30.83
C ARG A 155 -20.18 -19.18 -31.80
N ARG A 156 -20.09 -18.58 -32.97
CA ARG A 156 -21.12 -18.62 -34.02
C ARG A 156 -20.56 -19.17 -35.32
N SER A 157 -21.35 -19.97 -36.03
CA SER A 157 -21.04 -20.37 -37.42
C SER A 157 -21.51 -19.29 -38.39
N ASP A 158 -20.83 -18.16 -38.39
CA ASP A 158 -20.99 -17.15 -39.43
C ASP A 158 -19.93 -17.41 -40.50
N GLY A 159 -20.30 -17.32 -41.79
CA GLY A 159 -19.39 -17.62 -42.91
C GLY A 159 -18.10 -16.79 -42.89
N VAL A 160 -17.17 -17.15 -43.79
CA VAL A 160 -15.74 -16.77 -43.97
C VAL A 160 -15.29 -15.34 -43.57
N PHE A 161 -16.18 -14.38 -43.35
CA PHE A 161 -15.85 -12.98 -43.09
C PHE A 161 -16.27 -12.40 -41.72
N HIS A 162 -17.00 -13.12 -40.85
CA HIS A 162 -17.48 -12.56 -39.56
C HIS A 162 -17.45 -13.56 -38.38
N SER A 163 -16.30 -14.13 -38.04
CA SER A 163 -16.13 -14.88 -36.77
C SER A 163 -15.87 -13.90 -35.61
N GLY A 164 -16.90 -13.17 -35.19
CA GLY A 164 -16.83 -12.35 -33.99
C GLY A 164 -17.28 -13.14 -32.78
N ASP A 165 -16.37 -13.83 -32.09
CA ASP A 165 -16.66 -14.45 -30.79
C ASP A 165 -17.24 -13.39 -29.84
N LEU A 166 -18.37 -13.71 -29.22
CA LEU A 166 -19.04 -12.81 -28.31
C LEU A 166 -18.58 -13.12 -26.89
N GLU A 167 -17.82 -12.19 -26.29
CA GLU A 167 -17.16 -12.41 -24.99
C GLU A 167 -17.68 -11.46 -23.90
N ILE A 168 -17.93 -12.03 -22.72
CA ILE A 168 -18.14 -11.31 -21.45
C ILE A 168 -17.10 -11.81 -20.45
N LYS A 169 -16.46 -10.89 -19.73
CA LYS A 169 -15.47 -11.16 -18.68
C LYS A 169 -15.98 -10.66 -17.33
N TYR A 170 -15.64 -11.38 -16.28
CA TYR A 170 -15.88 -11.00 -14.89
C TYR A 170 -14.54 -11.07 -14.12
N PRO A 171 -14.02 -9.93 -13.63
CA PRO A 171 -12.70 -9.86 -13.02
C PRO A 171 -12.66 -10.61 -11.68
N ILE A 172 -11.53 -11.26 -11.42
CA ILE A 172 -11.19 -11.93 -10.16
C ILE A 172 -9.92 -11.29 -9.61
N LEU A 173 -9.99 -10.81 -8.36
CA LEU A 173 -8.83 -10.28 -7.64
C LEU A 173 -8.10 -11.41 -6.94
N PHE A 174 -6.79 -11.46 -7.08
CA PHE A 174 -5.94 -12.49 -6.52
C PHE A 174 -4.68 -11.87 -5.89
N GLN A 175 -4.30 -12.36 -4.72
CA GLN A 175 -3.06 -12.01 -4.03
C GLN A 175 -2.11 -13.21 -4.08
N GLY A 176 -1.04 -13.07 -4.85
CA GLY A 176 0.02 -14.07 -4.94
C GLY A 176 0.89 -14.10 -3.68
N ALA A 177 1.48 -15.26 -3.43
CA ALA A 177 2.55 -15.45 -2.44
C ALA A 177 3.90 -14.98 -3.01
N SER A 178 4.90 -14.84 -2.14
CA SER A 178 6.28 -14.47 -2.51
C SER A 178 7.24 -15.60 -2.13
N GLU A 179 8.37 -15.76 -2.83
CA GLU A 179 9.40 -16.76 -2.51
C GLU A 179 10.48 -16.23 -1.52
N ALA A 180 10.26 -15.11 -0.83
CA ALA A 180 11.31 -14.52 0.02
C ALA A 180 11.51 -15.31 1.34
N PHE A 181 12.47 -16.24 1.34
CA PHE A 181 12.94 -16.95 2.54
C PHE A 181 13.98 -16.11 3.29
N ALA A 182 13.56 -15.22 4.18
CA ALA A 182 14.48 -14.57 5.10
C ALA A 182 13.92 -14.52 6.52
N ARG A 183 14.82 -14.51 7.51
CA ARG A 183 14.46 -14.37 8.93
C ARG A 183 13.81 -13.01 9.15
N ASP A 184 12.81 -12.95 10.04
CA ASP A 184 12.21 -11.69 10.49
C ASP A 184 13.20 -10.87 11.31
N ILE A 185 14.06 -10.12 10.63
CA ILE A 185 15.01 -9.22 11.25
C ILE A 185 14.37 -7.84 11.34
N MET A 186 14.32 -7.29 12.56
CA MET A 186 13.92 -5.90 12.76
C MET A 186 15.00 -4.96 12.24
N LYS A 187 14.61 -4.02 11.37
CA LYS A 187 15.45 -2.95 10.85
C LYS A 187 14.98 -1.62 11.39
N THR A 188 15.85 -0.62 11.29
CA THR A 188 15.54 0.76 11.68
C THR A 188 16.01 1.71 10.61
N VAL A 189 15.12 2.56 10.10
CA VAL A 189 15.47 3.69 9.25
C VAL A 189 15.19 4.99 9.98
N LYS A 190 16.16 5.90 9.96
CA LYS A 190 16.14 7.15 10.71
C LYS A 190 15.80 8.32 9.81
N CYS A 191 14.87 9.14 10.24
CA CYS A 191 14.58 10.43 9.63
C CYS A 191 14.60 11.53 10.70
N LYS A 192 14.69 12.78 10.25
CA LYS A 192 14.67 13.94 11.14
C LYS A 192 14.02 15.12 10.43
N SER A 193 13.38 15.98 11.21
CA SER A 193 12.91 17.27 10.72
C SER A 193 13.15 18.35 11.76
N THR A 194 13.50 19.55 11.29
CA THR A 194 13.68 20.72 12.16
C THR A 194 12.48 21.64 11.99
N PHE A 195 11.81 21.88 13.11
CA PHE A 195 10.72 22.83 13.23
C PHE A 195 11.28 24.17 13.64
N GLU A 196 11.47 25.06 12.66
CA GLU A 196 12.08 26.35 12.87
C GLU A 196 11.14 27.32 13.61
N SER A 197 11.68 28.03 14.60
CA SER A 197 10.97 29.06 15.37
C SER A 197 9.65 28.56 15.99
N LYS A 198 9.65 27.31 16.48
CA LYS A 198 8.51 26.71 17.18
C LYS A 198 8.30 27.42 18.51
N LEU A 199 7.07 27.85 18.79
CA LEU A 199 6.74 28.58 20.02
C LEU A 199 6.63 27.65 21.23
N LYS A 200 7.12 28.14 22.38
CA LYS A 200 6.73 27.62 23.69
C LYS A 200 5.27 28.02 23.94
N ARG A 201 4.48 27.17 24.58
CA ARG A 201 3.11 27.53 25.02
C ARG A 201 3.13 28.27 26.36
N ARG A 202 4.05 27.86 27.22
CA ARG A 202 4.24 28.41 28.55
C ARG A 202 5.71 28.77 28.75
N ILE A 203 5.94 29.89 29.41
CA ILE A 203 7.27 30.39 29.73
C ILE A 203 7.39 30.43 31.24
N TRP A 204 8.56 30.07 31.73
CA TRP A 204 8.85 30.17 33.14
C TRP A 204 9.26 31.59 33.48
N ASP A 205 8.46 32.27 34.30
CA ASP A 205 8.82 33.58 34.85
C ASP A 205 9.77 33.37 36.03
N MET A 206 11.03 33.75 35.86
CA MET A 206 12.07 33.61 36.90
C MET A 206 11.80 34.47 38.14
N LYS A 207 11.12 35.63 37.99
CA LYS A 207 10.81 36.53 39.10
C LYS A 207 9.64 36.00 39.93
N GLN A 208 8.59 35.56 39.24
CA GLN A 208 7.38 35.05 39.89
C GLN A 208 7.44 33.55 40.22
N LYS A 209 8.48 32.84 39.73
CA LYS A 209 8.67 31.39 39.88
C LYS A 209 7.44 30.57 39.47
N GLN A 210 6.77 30.99 38.39
CA GLN A 210 5.58 30.33 37.88
C GLN A 210 5.53 30.34 36.35
N PHE A 211 4.69 29.49 35.77
CA PHE A 211 4.44 29.51 34.33
C PHE A 211 3.46 30.61 33.95
N THR A 212 3.82 31.38 32.93
CA THR A 212 2.95 32.34 32.25
C THR A 212 2.70 31.89 30.81
N THR A 213 1.60 32.35 30.22
CA THR A 213 1.30 32.09 28.80
C THR A 213 2.29 32.83 27.90
N ASN A 214 2.64 32.24 26.75
CA ASN A 214 3.47 32.94 25.78
C ASN A 214 2.81 34.26 25.33
N PRO A 215 3.48 35.42 25.47
CA PRO A 215 2.91 36.70 25.04
C PRO A 215 2.78 36.79 23.51
N ILE A 216 3.43 35.89 22.77
CA ILE A 216 3.29 35.76 21.31
C ILE A 216 2.30 34.64 21.00
N ALA A 217 1.20 34.99 20.33
CA ALA A 217 0.15 34.05 19.97
C ALA A 217 0.52 33.10 18.80
N ARG A 218 1.37 33.52 17.84
CA ARG A 218 1.77 32.73 16.66
C ARG A 218 3.18 33.02 16.19
N ALA A 219 3.87 32.01 15.67
CA ALA A 219 5.19 32.20 15.05
C ALA A 219 5.02 33.00 13.75
N ARG A 220 5.77 34.11 13.60
CA ARG A 220 5.68 34.99 12.42
C ARG A 220 7.04 35.16 11.78
N ARG A 221 7.63 34.06 11.28
CA ARG A 221 8.98 34.07 10.70
C ARG A 221 9.13 35.10 9.57
N HIS A 222 8.24 35.08 8.58
CA HIS A 222 8.33 35.94 7.39
C HIS A 222 8.11 37.43 7.66
N THR A 223 7.30 37.77 8.67
CA THR A 223 7.01 39.17 9.04
C THR A 223 7.74 39.62 10.30
N ARG A 224 8.71 38.81 10.78
CA ARG A 224 9.45 39.07 12.03
C ARG A 224 10.16 40.41 12.00
N GLY A 225 10.88 40.72 10.92
CA GLY A 225 11.66 41.96 10.80
C GLY A 225 10.79 43.21 10.92
N ILE A 226 9.59 43.19 10.33
CA ILE A 226 8.63 44.30 10.45
C ILE A 226 8.08 44.36 11.87
N ARG A 227 7.67 43.23 12.46
CA ARG A 227 7.08 43.19 13.81
C ARG A 227 8.04 43.62 14.91
N GLN A 228 9.34 43.40 14.73
CA GLN A 228 10.38 43.84 15.67
C GLN A 228 10.37 45.35 15.95
N LEU A 229 9.88 46.15 15.01
CA LEU A 229 9.79 47.60 15.13
C LEU A 229 8.68 48.04 16.10
N TRP A 230 7.64 47.22 16.30
CA TRP A 230 6.42 47.60 17.02
C TRP A 230 6.15 46.72 18.25
N ASP A 231 6.67 45.48 18.27
CA ASP A 231 6.48 44.52 19.35
C ASP A 231 7.83 44.06 19.91
N VAL A 232 8.08 44.44 21.17
CA VAL A 232 9.31 44.13 21.91
C VAL A 232 9.54 42.61 22.03
N ASN A 233 8.48 41.80 22.00
CA ASN A 233 8.59 40.35 22.10
C ASN A 233 9.20 39.70 20.85
N TYR A 234 9.08 40.33 19.67
CA TYR A 234 9.66 39.81 18.43
C TYR A 234 11.14 40.19 18.24
N ARG A 235 11.68 41.11 19.07
CA ARG A 235 13.10 41.50 19.07
C ARG A 235 14.00 40.29 19.28
N LYS A 236 15.19 40.31 18.68
CA LYS A 236 16.10 39.16 18.64
C LYS A 236 16.41 38.57 20.02
N GLU A 237 16.63 39.44 21.01
CA GLU A 237 16.95 39.10 22.40
C GLU A 237 15.80 38.35 23.10
N ASN A 238 14.56 38.78 22.90
CA ASN A 238 13.39 38.20 23.58
C ASN A 238 12.82 36.99 22.83
N TYR A 239 12.88 37.01 21.50
CA TYR A 239 12.25 35.97 20.67
C TYR A 239 12.81 34.57 20.94
N GLY A 240 14.11 34.46 21.27
CA GLY A 240 14.73 33.17 21.63
C GLY A 240 14.24 32.56 22.95
N ILE A 241 13.64 33.38 23.82
CA ILE A 241 12.97 32.93 25.05
C ILE A 241 11.63 32.26 24.68
N TYR A 242 10.94 32.81 23.68
CA TYR A 242 9.57 32.45 23.29
C TYR A 242 9.49 31.39 22.20
N ALA A 243 10.47 31.34 21.30
CA ALA A 243 10.49 30.46 20.13
C ALA A 243 11.88 29.87 19.93
N GLN A 244 11.96 28.58 19.59
CA GLN A 244 13.22 27.90 19.30
C GLN A 244 13.07 26.91 18.16
N ASP A 245 14.19 26.65 17.47
CA ASP A 245 14.26 25.59 16.47
C ASP A 245 14.33 24.24 17.20
N VAL A 246 13.44 23.32 16.83
CA VAL A 246 13.38 22.00 17.46
C VAL A 246 13.58 20.92 16.41
N THR A 247 14.66 20.16 16.53
CA THR A 247 14.86 18.95 15.70
C THR A 247 14.24 17.75 16.37
N LEU A 248 13.24 17.16 15.71
CA LEU A 248 12.64 15.89 16.09
C LEU A 248 13.21 14.79 15.19
N TYR A 249 13.67 13.70 15.80
CA TYR A 249 14.08 12.50 15.08
C TYR A 249 13.00 11.44 15.22
N CYS A 250 12.81 10.66 14.16
CA CYS A 250 11.94 9.49 14.16
C CYS A 250 12.68 8.31 13.56
N ASN A 251 12.58 7.17 14.23
CA ASN A 251 13.05 5.89 13.74
C ASN A 251 11.82 5.09 13.35
N PHE A 252 11.72 4.70 12.08
CA PHE A 252 10.79 3.66 11.65
C PHE A 252 11.44 2.32 11.96
N VAL A 253 10.82 1.55 12.85
CA VAL A 253 11.29 0.22 13.24
C VAL A 253 10.34 -0.79 12.61
N TYR A 254 10.85 -1.63 11.70
CA TYR A 254 10.03 -2.48 10.83
C TYR A 254 10.67 -3.84 10.59
N CYS A 255 9.87 -4.84 10.22
CA CYS A 255 10.37 -6.15 9.80
C CYS A 255 10.97 -6.07 8.37
N GLU A 256 12.19 -6.57 8.17
CA GLU A 256 12.85 -6.63 6.85
C GLU A 256 11.97 -7.35 5.81
N ASN A 257 11.29 -8.42 6.23
CA ASN A 257 10.20 -9.04 5.48
C ASN A 257 8.88 -8.55 6.05
N PHE A 258 8.20 -7.72 5.28
CA PHE A 258 6.93 -7.14 5.68
C PHE A 258 5.80 -8.08 5.25
N ASN A 259 5.47 -9.04 6.13
CA ASN A 259 4.47 -10.08 5.86
C ASN A 259 3.04 -9.53 6.03
N LEU A 260 2.28 -9.44 4.94
CA LEU A 260 0.90 -8.96 4.93
C LEU A 260 -0.06 -9.84 5.76
N MET A 261 0.30 -11.08 6.10
CA MET A 261 -0.51 -11.94 6.97
C MET A 261 -0.43 -11.55 8.46
N ARG A 262 0.52 -10.68 8.84
CA ARG A 262 0.59 -10.15 10.20
C ARG A 262 -0.14 -8.81 10.31
N PRO A 263 -0.62 -8.47 11.50
CA PRO A 263 -1.24 -7.17 11.72
C PRO A 263 -0.19 -6.05 11.68
N LEU A 264 -0.60 -4.85 11.25
CA LEU A 264 0.33 -3.74 10.98
C LEU A 264 1.17 -3.32 12.20
N ASN A 265 0.62 -3.43 13.41
CA ASN A 265 1.29 -3.07 14.66
C ASN A 265 2.45 -4.00 15.04
N GLU A 266 2.49 -5.23 14.51
CA GLU A 266 3.63 -6.13 14.69
C GLU A 266 4.73 -5.85 13.66
N LEU A 267 4.34 -5.34 12.50
CA LEU A 267 5.24 -5.10 11.38
C LEU A 267 5.95 -3.74 11.43
N LEU A 268 5.36 -2.76 12.14
CA LEU A 268 5.84 -1.39 12.18
C LEU A 268 5.53 -0.71 13.52
N TRP A 269 6.50 0.01 14.06
CA TRP A 269 6.28 1.02 15.08
C TRP A 269 7.25 2.20 14.93
N LEU A 270 6.92 3.30 15.62
CA LEU A 270 7.67 4.53 15.55
C LEU A 270 8.42 4.77 16.86
N ARG A 271 9.70 5.14 16.77
CA ARG A 271 10.45 5.66 17.91
C ARG A 271 10.83 7.10 17.68
N PHE A 272 10.18 8.01 18.39
CA PHE A 272 10.53 9.43 18.40
C PHE A 272 11.63 9.68 19.40
N TYR A 273 12.59 10.54 19.06
CA TYR A 273 13.63 10.92 20.02
C TYR A 273 14.22 12.30 19.77
N VAL A 274 14.81 12.83 20.84
CA VAL A 274 15.71 13.99 20.82
C VAL A 274 17.04 13.60 21.47
N ARG A 275 18.13 14.20 21.02
CA ARG A 275 19.46 13.91 21.57
C ARG A 275 19.60 14.55 22.95
N GLY A 276 20.18 13.82 23.90
CA GLY A 276 20.65 14.42 25.14
C GLY A 276 21.80 15.39 24.87
N ARG A 277 21.97 16.40 25.73
CA ARG A 277 23.21 17.18 25.73
C ARG A 277 24.36 16.23 26.10
N LYS A 278 25.52 16.38 25.44
CA LYS A 278 26.73 15.64 25.83
C LYS A 278 27.08 16.03 27.28
N LEU A 279 27.11 15.06 28.18
CA LEU A 279 27.59 15.25 29.54
C LEU A 279 29.12 15.33 29.53
N ASN A 280 29.65 16.18 30.41
CA ASN A 280 31.03 16.09 30.84
C ASN A 280 31.09 15.00 31.94
N ASP A 281 31.76 13.89 31.65
CA ASP A 281 32.38 12.82 32.47
C ASP A 281 31.80 12.33 33.82
N ASN A 282 30.74 12.92 34.36
CA ASN A 282 30.09 12.44 35.58
C ASN A 282 28.84 11.66 35.18
N ASN A 283 28.73 10.40 35.61
CA ASN A 283 27.67 9.41 35.33
C ASN A 283 26.23 9.83 35.75
N GLU A 284 25.91 11.11 35.82
CA GLU A 284 24.57 11.63 36.09
C GLU A 284 23.71 11.56 34.83
N LYS A 285 22.43 11.21 35.01
CA LYS A 285 21.43 11.25 33.94
C LYS A 285 21.34 12.69 33.41
N PRO A 286 21.51 12.95 32.09
CA PRO A 286 21.42 14.28 31.54
C PRO A 286 20.02 14.82 31.81
N ILE A 287 19.92 16.06 32.24
CA ILE A 287 18.63 16.72 32.46
C ILE A 287 18.04 17.04 31.08
N LEU A 288 16.74 16.75 30.90
CA LEU A 288 16.02 17.16 29.69
C LEU A 288 16.06 18.69 29.60
N ASP A 289 16.32 19.23 28.41
CA ASP A 289 16.48 20.68 28.22
C ASP A 289 15.30 21.45 28.83
N GLU A 290 15.60 22.43 29.68
CA GLU A 290 14.62 23.29 30.35
C GLU A 290 13.69 24.00 29.36
N ASN A 291 14.11 24.12 28.10
CA ASN A 291 13.24 24.62 27.04
C ASN A 291 12.04 23.70 26.76
N PHE A 292 12.11 22.40 27.07
CA PHE A 292 11.01 21.43 26.93
C PHE A 292 10.23 21.22 28.24
N CYS A 293 10.93 21.15 29.37
CA CYS A 293 10.35 20.68 30.63
C CYS A 293 11.04 21.37 31.82
N ILE A 294 10.27 22.03 32.68
CA ILE A 294 10.78 22.70 33.89
C ILE A 294 9.97 22.17 35.08
N ASN A 295 10.66 21.65 36.10
CA ASN A 295 10.04 21.04 37.29
C ASN A 295 8.98 19.98 36.92
N GLY A 296 9.26 19.15 35.91
CA GLY A 296 8.35 18.11 35.41
C GLY A 296 7.11 18.63 34.67
N LYS A 297 7.03 19.94 34.40
CA LYS A 297 5.91 20.55 33.66
C LYS A 297 6.37 20.98 32.27
N SER A 298 5.56 20.65 31.27
CA SER A 298 5.83 20.98 29.87
C SER A 298 5.75 22.48 29.60
N THR A 299 6.72 22.99 28.83
CA THR A 299 6.68 24.33 28.24
C THR A 299 5.80 24.38 26.99
N GLY A 300 5.37 23.23 26.46
CA GLY A 300 4.69 23.07 25.18
C GLY A 300 5.61 23.09 23.96
N LEU A 301 6.91 23.43 24.11
CA LEU A 301 7.87 23.43 23.00
C LEU A 301 8.07 22.03 22.41
N GLY A 302 7.96 21.00 23.24
CA GLY A 302 8.13 19.60 22.87
C GLY A 302 6.87 18.94 22.30
N ARG A 303 5.75 19.66 22.21
CA ARG A 303 4.46 19.07 21.78
C ARG A 303 4.36 18.93 20.28
N PHE A 304 4.18 17.72 19.79
CA PHE A 304 4.01 17.42 18.37
C PHE A 304 2.73 16.64 18.17
N SER A 305 2.10 16.85 17.02
CA SER A 305 0.87 16.15 16.66
C SER A 305 1.13 15.30 15.43
N LEU A 306 1.05 13.98 15.56
CA LEU A 306 1.02 13.07 14.42
C LEU A 306 -0.30 13.27 13.69
N LYS A 307 -0.23 13.55 12.39
CA LYS A 307 -1.41 13.81 11.55
C LYS A 307 -1.74 12.60 10.68
N GLU A 308 -0.73 11.99 10.09
CA GLU A 308 -0.89 10.94 9.10
C GLU A 308 0.41 10.13 9.01
N LEU A 309 0.30 8.81 8.87
CA LEU A 309 1.39 7.95 8.43
C LEU A 309 0.93 7.22 7.18
N ASN A 310 1.56 7.54 6.05
CA ASN A 310 1.34 6.87 4.78
C ASN A 310 2.48 5.85 4.55
N ILE A 311 2.10 4.59 4.37
CA ILE A 311 2.98 3.50 3.99
C ILE A 311 2.79 3.27 2.51
N ARG A 312 3.86 3.43 1.74
CA ARG A 312 3.86 3.28 0.28
C ARG A 312 4.69 2.08 -0.12
N LEU A 313 4.24 1.38 -1.14
CA LEU A 313 4.99 0.39 -1.88
C LEU A 313 5.93 1.07 -2.85
N TYR A 314 7.18 0.61 -2.84
CA TYR A 314 8.13 0.90 -3.89
C TYR A 314 8.31 -0.37 -4.72
N HIS A 315 7.99 -0.33 -6.01
CA HIS A 315 8.18 -1.45 -6.91
C HIS A 315 9.38 -1.19 -7.83
N ASP A 316 10.42 -2.03 -7.75
CA ASP A 316 11.49 -2.11 -8.75
C ASP A 316 11.20 -3.28 -9.68
N MET A 317 10.82 -2.94 -10.91
CA MET A 317 10.33 -3.91 -11.89
C MET A 317 11.28 -4.01 -13.06
N ILE A 318 11.53 -5.23 -13.50
CA ILE A 318 12.18 -5.54 -14.76
C ILE A 318 11.22 -6.40 -15.55
N ILE A 319 10.87 -5.95 -16.74
CA ILE A 319 10.00 -6.71 -17.63
C ILE A 319 10.75 -6.87 -18.95
N ARG A 320 10.77 -8.10 -19.45
CA ARG A 320 11.39 -8.47 -20.72
C ARG A 320 10.30 -8.99 -21.63
N THR A 321 10.12 -8.33 -22.75
CA THR A 321 9.34 -8.85 -23.87
C THR A 321 10.30 -9.52 -24.86
N GLU A 322 9.76 -10.14 -25.91
CA GLU A 322 10.58 -10.65 -27.02
C GLU A 322 11.46 -9.55 -27.67
N TYR A 323 11.05 -8.29 -27.54
CA TYR A 323 11.63 -7.16 -28.29
C TYR A 323 12.42 -6.18 -27.42
N ALA A 324 12.16 -6.13 -26.12
CA ALA A 324 12.71 -5.10 -25.24
C ALA A 324 12.84 -5.57 -23.79
N ARG A 325 13.83 -5.03 -23.08
CA ARG A 325 13.92 -5.09 -21.62
C ARG A 325 13.70 -3.70 -21.07
N TYR A 326 12.75 -3.55 -20.16
CA TYR A 326 12.50 -2.29 -19.47
C TYR A 326 12.61 -2.45 -17.97
N GLN A 327 13.03 -1.36 -17.32
CA GLN A 327 13.09 -1.24 -15.88
C GLN A 327 12.25 -0.04 -15.46
N SER A 328 11.35 -0.24 -14.50
CA SER A 328 10.51 0.81 -13.96
C SER A 328 10.60 0.83 -12.45
N LYS A 329 10.43 2.02 -11.89
CA LYS A 329 10.33 2.25 -10.45
C LYS A 329 9.01 2.97 -10.18
N ILE A 330 8.16 2.37 -9.37
CA ILE A 330 6.81 2.87 -9.10
C ILE A 330 6.67 3.05 -7.61
N LEU A 331 5.91 4.07 -7.21
CA LEU A 331 5.54 4.31 -5.84
C LEU A 331 4.00 4.32 -5.75
N ASP A 332 3.43 3.36 -5.04
CA ASP A 332 1.99 3.22 -4.85
C ASP A 332 1.65 3.26 -3.35
N ASP A 333 0.50 3.80 -2.97
CA ASP A 333 0.08 3.75 -1.57
C ASP A 333 -0.34 2.31 -1.19
N LEU A 334 0.22 1.79 -0.09
CA LEU A 334 -0.16 0.50 0.52
C LEU A 334 -1.29 0.70 1.53
N TYR A 335 -1.03 1.56 2.52
CA TYR A 335 -1.86 1.69 3.69
C TYR A 335 -1.71 3.08 4.32
N LEU A 336 -2.82 3.62 4.80
CA LEU A 336 -2.88 4.95 5.40
C LEU A 336 -3.34 4.85 6.85
N VAL A 337 -2.49 5.27 7.77
CA VAL A 337 -2.79 5.34 9.20
C VAL A 337 -3.13 6.80 9.55
N GLN A 338 -4.34 7.01 10.05
CA GLN A 338 -4.79 8.30 10.58
C GLN A 338 -5.24 8.16 12.04
N PRO A 339 -4.89 9.10 12.93
CA PRO A 339 -5.29 9.00 14.31
C PRO A 339 -6.81 9.12 14.52
N SER A 340 -7.39 8.31 15.42
CA SER A 340 -8.82 8.35 15.72
C SER A 340 -9.20 9.57 16.57
N GLY A 341 -10.19 10.36 16.16
CA GLY A 341 -10.77 11.42 16.99
C GLY A 341 -9.96 12.73 17.08
N GLY A 342 -8.96 12.92 16.21
CA GLY A 342 -8.06 14.07 16.24
C GLY A 342 -6.60 13.64 16.29
N SER A 343 -5.66 14.57 16.12
CA SER A 343 -4.24 14.22 16.00
C SER A 343 -3.67 13.59 17.27
N PHE A 344 -2.90 12.51 17.14
CA PHE A 344 -2.17 11.92 18.26
C PHE A 344 -1.07 12.88 18.74
N ILE A 345 -1.12 13.30 20.01
CA ILE A 345 -0.20 14.30 20.55
C ILE A 345 0.86 13.62 21.42
N MET A 346 2.13 13.88 21.10
CA MET A 346 3.28 13.52 21.92
C MET A 346 3.94 14.77 22.50
N ASP A 347 4.60 14.63 23.64
CA ASP A 347 5.35 15.71 24.27
C ASP A 347 6.70 15.20 24.77
N VAL A 348 7.77 15.85 24.32
CA VAL A 348 9.16 15.52 24.72
C VAL A 348 9.34 15.54 26.25
N CYS A 349 8.58 16.34 27.00
CA CYS A 349 8.62 16.35 28.48
C CYS A 349 8.21 14.99 29.09
N ASN A 350 7.51 14.13 28.34
CA ASN A 350 7.10 12.79 28.76
C ASN A 350 8.02 11.68 28.24
N PHE A 351 9.10 12.02 27.52
CA PHE A 351 9.99 11.01 26.95
C PHE A 351 10.80 10.30 28.03
N SER A 352 11.09 9.02 27.80
CA SER A 352 11.99 8.21 28.63
C SER A 352 13.44 8.41 28.20
N TYR A 353 14.40 8.24 29.10
CA TYR A 353 15.81 8.39 28.78
C TYR A 353 16.49 7.03 28.54
N ASP A 354 17.13 6.88 27.39
CA ASP A 354 18.03 5.76 27.08
C ASP A 354 19.49 6.20 27.29
N SER A 355 20.10 5.69 28.35
CA SER A 355 21.48 5.97 28.71
C SER A 355 22.50 5.37 27.73
N LYS A 356 22.16 4.28 27.04
CA LYS A 356 23.08 3.63 26.09
C LYS A 356 23.26 4.47 24.83
N GLN A 357 22.16 5.07 24.35
CA GLN A 357 22.17 5.90 23.15
C GLN A 357 22.32 7.39 23.45
N ASN A 358 22.23 7.78 24.72
CA ASN A 358 22.16 9.17 25.17
C ASN A 358 21.04 9.96 24.47
N ILE A 359 19.83 9.41 24.50
CA ILE A 359 18.64 10.02 23.88
C ILE A 359 17.46 10.03 24.83
N TRP A 360 16.58 11.01 24.65
CA TRP A 360 15.23 10.99 25.20
C TRP A 360 14.30 10.49 24.11
N TYR A 361 13.50 9.46 24.38
CA TYR A 361 12.67 8.79 23.39
C TYR A 361 11.27 8.42 23.88
N GLN A 362 10.37 8.20 22.94
CA GLN A 362 9.08 7.57 23.13
C GLN A 362 8.84 6.59 21.99
N ASP A 363 8.51 5.35 22.34
CA ASP A 363 7.98 4.36 21.40
C ASP A 363 6.47 4.58 21.26
N VAL A 364 5.99 4.56 20.03
CA VAL A 364 4.58 4.73 19.66
C VAL A 364 4.20 3.59 18.73
N SER A 365 3.33 2.71 19.20
CA SER A 365 2.77 1.64 18.37
C SER A 365 1.71 2.20 17.41
N ILE A 366 1.48 1.52 16.29
CA ILE A 366 0.45 1.95 15.32
C ILE A 366 -0.96 1.89 15.92
N ASN A 367 -1.22 0.94 16.82
CA ASN A 367 -2.50 0.83 17.53
C ASN A 367 -2.79 2.06 18.41
N GLU A 368 -1.77 2.59 19.09
CA GLU A 368 -1.90 3.83 19.87
C GLU A 368 -2.31 5.01 18.99
N ILE A 369 -1.76 5.09 17.77
CA ILE A 369 -2.13 6.12 16.80
C ILE A 369 -3.60 5.93 16.38
N LEU A 370 -3.97 4.70 15.99
CA LEU A 370 -5.33 4.37 15.50
C LEU A 370 -6.42 4.41 16.59
N GLY A 371 -6.05 4.49 17.87
CA GLY A 371 -6.97 4.37 19.01
C GLY A 371 -7.75 3.05 19.05
N LYS A 372 -7.27 2.04 18.33
CA LYS A 372 -7.82 0.68 18.34
C LYS A 372 -7.14 -0.12 19.45
N LYS A 373 -7.90 -0.91 20.21
CA LYS A 373 -7.31 -2.06 20.93
C LYS A 373 -6.73 -3.00 19.87
N SER A 374 -5.59 -3.63 20.15
CA SER A 374 -4.79 -4.41 19.19
C SER A 374 -5.65 -5.09 18.13
N SER A 375 -5.51 -4.66 16.88
CA SER A 375 -6.18 -5.32 15.78
C SER A 375 -5.32 -6.50 15.40
N ASP A 376 -5.72 -7.70 15.83
CA ASP A 376 -5.05 -8.94 15.42
C ASP A 376 -5.40 -9.32 13.97
N ILE A 377 -6.16 -8.46 13.28
CA ILE A 377 -6.56 -8.63 11.87
C ILE A 377 -5.30 -8.50 10.99
N PRO A 378 -4.98 -9.52 10.18
CA PRO A 378 -3.93 -9.47 9.17
C PRO A 378 -4.05 -8.24 8.27
N LEU A 379 -2.93 -7.58 7.97
CA LEU A 379 -2.94 -6.39 7.11
C LEU A 379 -3.58 -6.68 5.74
N ILE A 380 -3.36 -7.87 5.19
CA ILE A 380 -3.92 -8.33 3.92
C ILE A 380 -5.47 -8.27 3.88
N ASP A 381 -6.13 -8.49 5.02
CA ASP A 381 -7.59 -8.47 5.11
C ASP A 381 -8.14 -7.02 5.14
N GLU A 382 -7.30 -6.06 5.54
CA GLU A 382 -7.64 -4.64 5.52
C GLU A 382 -7.33 -3.97 4.18
N LEU A 383 -6.63 -4.66 3.25
CA LEU A 383 -6.34 -4.13 1.93
C LEU A 383 -7.57 -4.13 1.03
N ILE A 384 -7.84 -2.99 0.40
CA ILE A 384 -8.94 -2.82 -0.57
C ILE A 384 -8.60 -3.37 -1.97
N ARG A 385 -7.33 -3.69 -2.22
CA ARG A 385 -6.82 -4.18 -3.52
C ARG A 385 -5.62 -5.10 -3.31
N PRO A 386 -5.38 -6.07 -4.21
CA PRO A 386 -4.18 -6.88 -4.18
C PRO A 386 -2.93 -6.01 -4.36
N VAL A 387 -1.85 -6.47 -3.77
CA VAL A 387 -0.53 -5.86 -3.83
C VAL A 387 0.39 -6.78 -4.60
N MET A 388 1.08 -6.25 -5.61
CA MET A 388 2.12 -7.00 -6.29
C MET A 388 3.28 -7.22 -5.32
N CYS A 389 3.35 -8.41 -4.73
CA CYS A 389 4.46 -8.80 -3.88
C CYS A 389 5.71 -9.09 -4.74
N THR A 390 6.85 -9.28 -4.07
CA THR A 390 8.09 -9.67 -4.77
C THR A 390 7.89 -10.98 -5.50
N TYR A 391 8.13 -10.97 -6.81
CA TYR A 391 7.71 -12.03 -7.71
C TYR A 391 8.61 -12.10 -8.96
N SER A 392 8.85 -13.31 -9.49
CA SER A 392 9.72 -13.53 -10.65
C SER A 392 9.20 -14.66 -11.54
N LEU A 393 9.00 -14.40 -12.83
CA LEU A 393 8.64 -15.40 -13.85
C LEU A 393 9.71 -15.54 -14.91
N GLU A 394 10.17 -16.79 -15.10
CA GLU A 394 10.80 -17.39 -16.29
C GLU A 394 11.36 -16.37 -17.30
N SER A 395 12.34 -15.59 -16.87
CA SER A 395 13.09 -14.59 -17.66
C SER A 395 12.37 -13.31 -18.09
N PHE A 396 11.06 -13.14 -17.91
CA PHE A 396 10.30 -12.04 -18.52
C PHE A 396 9.64 -11.05 -17.58
N LEU A 397 9.41 -11.39 -16.31
CA LEU A 397 8.90 -10.44 -15.33
C LEU A 397 9.63 -10.66 -14.01
N ARG A 398 10.16 -9.59 -13.45
CA ARG A 398 10.70 -9.56 -12.10
C ARG A 398 10.18 -8.29 -11.43
N ALA A 399 9.54 -8.43 -10.28
CA ALA A 399 9.11 -7.33 -9.44
C ALA A 399 9.72 -7.52 -8.05
N VAL A 400 10.34 -6.47 -7.52
CA VAL A 400 10.78 -6.40 -6.13
C VAL A 400 10.01 -5.28 -5.47
N THR A 401 9.27 -5.61 -4.41
CA THR A 401 8.41 -4.66 -3.72
C THR A 401 8.96 -4.36 -2.35
N GLY A 402 9.22 -3.09 -2.06
CA GLY A 402 9.62 -2.60 -0.75
C GLY A 402 8.74 -1.47 -0.23
N LEU A 403 9.23 -0.77 0.80
CA LEU A 403 8.42 0.21 1.54
C LEU A 403 9.06 1.60 1.59
N ARG A 404 8.21 2.60 1.51
CA ARG A 404 8.53 3.98 1.86
C ARG A 404 7.54 4.46 2.91
N PHE A 405 8.07 5.00 3.99
CA PHE A 405 7.29 5.57 5.08
C PHE A 405 7.27 7.09 4.93
N ALA A 406 6.08 7.68 4.96
CA ALA A 406 5.89 9.12 4.95
C ALA A 406 5.01 9.51 6.15
N LEU A 407 5.64 10.12 7.15
CA LEU A 407 4.97 10.55 8.37
C LEU A 407 4.77 12.07 8.37
N LYS A 408 3.53 12.53 8.48
CA LYS A 408 3.19 13.94 8.64
C LYS A 408 3.10 14.30 10.11
N VAL A 409 3.96 15.24 10.54
CA VAL A 409 4.00 15.74 11.91
C VAL A 409 3.74 17.24 11.92
N GLY A 410 2.72 17.66 12.67
CA GLY A 410 2.38 19.05 12.89
C GLY A 410 2.85 19.58 14.24
N THR A 411 2.83 20.91 14.39
CA THR A 411 3.03 21.60 15.67
C THR A 411 1.69 21.88 16.34
N ASP A 412 1.17 20.93 17.11
CA ASP A 412 -0.05 21.08 17.92
C ASP A 412 -1.33 21.49 17.14
N GLU A 413 -2.48 21.57 17.80
CA GLU A 413 -3.78 21.85 17.17
C GLU A 413 -3.97 23.32 16.72
N THR A 414 -3.23 24.25 17.32
CA THR A 414 -3.42 25.70 17.13
C THR A 414 -2.63 26.32 15.96
N ASP A 415 -1.59 25.63 15.45
CA ASP A 415 -0.74 26.09 14.34
C ASP A 415 -0.83 25.09 13.17
N SER A 416 -2.05 24.91 12.62
CA SER A 416 -2.39 23.95 11.56
C SER A 416 -1.61 24.10 10.25
N GLU A 417 -0.87 25.21 10.07
CA GLU A 417 -0.10 25.51 8.87
C GLU A 417 1.34 24.94 8.90
N ASN A 418 1.87 24.56 10.07
CA ASN A 418 3.24 24.07 10.23
C ASN A 418 3.29 22.54 10.32
N VAL A 419 3.07 21.89 9.18
CA VAL A 419 3.25 20.44 9.01
C VAL A 419 4.59 20.18 8.34
N LYS A 420 5.30 19.16 8.82
CA LYS A 420 6.54 18.66 8.22
C LYS A 420 6.37 17.19 7.88
N ASP A 421 6.87 16.83 6.71
CA ASP A 421 6.96 15.43 6.28
C ASP A 421 8.30 14.86 6.74
N LEU A 422 8.23 13.75 7.48
CA LEU A 422 9.35 12.89 7.80
C LEU A 422 9.25 11.66 6.91
N GLU A 423 10.00 11.69 5.81
CA GLU A 423 10.03 10.59 4.86
C GLU A 423 11.30 9.75 5.01
N ALA A 424 11.12 8.45 4.84
CA ALA A 424 12.18 7.46 4.89
C ALA A 424 11.88 6.35 3.87
N GLU A 425 12.84 6.07 3.00
CA GLU A 425 12.81 4.86 2.18
C GLU A 425 13.47 3.72 2.95
N ALA A 426 12.79 2.58 3.00
CA ALA A 426 13.22 1.42 3.75
C ALA A 426 13.39 0.23 2.81
N PRO A 427 14.58 -0.40 2.76
CA PRO A 427 14.72 -1.69 2.11
C PRO A 427 13.94 -2.72 2.92
N ALA A 428 12.69 -2.93 2.55
CA ALA A 428 11.86 -4.03 3.02
C ALA A 428 11.46 -4.87 1.81
N VAL A 429 11.12 -6.13 2.04
CA VAL A 429 10.50 -6.99 1.03
C VAL A 429 9.06 -7.23 1.47
N VAL A 430 8.09 -6.72 0.70
CA VAL A 430 6.66 -6.94 0.97
C VAL A 430 6.26 -8.30 0.43
N THR A 431 5.69 -9.12 1.31
CA THR A 431 5.38 -10.53 1.05
C THR A 431 4.04 -10.91 1.65
N CYS A 432 3.46 -12.01 1.17
CA CYS A 432 2.26 -12.60 1.74
C CYS A 432 2.57 -14.08 2.06
N PHE A 433 2.64 -14.44 3.35
CA PHE A 433 2.90 -15.81 3.82
C PHE A 433 2.04 -16.22 5.03
N GLU A 434 1.23 -17.28 4.94
CA GLU A 434 1.38 -18.59 5.65
C GLU A 434 0.22 -19.55 5.30
N ASN A 435 0.29 -20.90 5.46
CA ASN A 435 1.06 -21.75 6.39
C ASN A 435 2.17 -22.63 5.76
N LEU A 436 3.23 -22.91 6.54
CA LEU A 436 3.81 -24.26 6.60
C LEU A 436 3.76 -24.73 8.07
N PRO A 437 3.21 -25.92 8.31
CA PRO A 437 4.13 -27.02 8.54
C PRO A 437 4.16 -27.93 7.32
N ALA A 438 5.38 -28.26 6.90
CA ALA A 438 5.61 -29.34 5.95
C ALA A 438 5.10 -30.66 6.55
N TYR A 439 4.56 -31.53 5.69
CA TYR A 439 4.36 -32.96 5.89
C TYR A 439 5.02 -33.56 7.17
N GLY A 440 4.21 -33.97 8.15
CA GLY A 440 4.61 -35.04 9.09
C GLY A 440 4.74 -34.73 10.59
N GLU A 441 4.37 -33.56 11.09
CA GLU A 441 4.22 -33.40 12.55
C GLU A 441 2.75 -33.60 12.95
N GLU A 442 2.43 -34.80 13.43
CA GLU A 442 1.28 -34.99 14.31
C GLU A 442 1.35 -33.94 15.43
N PRO A 443 0.24 -33.32 15.84
CA PRO A 443 0.26 -32.54 17.07
C PRO A 443 0.77 -33.47 18.17
N ALA A 444 1.83 -33.05 18.87
CA ALA A 444 2.26 -33.73 20.08
C ALA A 444 1.00 -33.97 20.93
N PRO A 445 0.68 -35.22 21.31
CA PRO A 445 -0.49 -35.47 22.12
C PRO A 445 -0.34 -34.64 23.39
N ASP A 446 -1.39 -33.92 23.75
CA ASP A 446 -1.48 -33.15 24.99
C ASP A 446 -0.81 -33.96 26.11
N GLU A 447 0.22 -33.39 26.73
CA GLU A 447 0.77 -33.99 27.96
C GLU A 447 -0.40 -34.16 28.92
N MET A 448 -0.78 -35.43 29.10
CA MET A 448 -1.73 -35.88 30.10
C MET A 448 -1.45 -35.11 31.37
N THR A 449 -2.43 -34.31 31.78
CA THR A 449 -2.56 -33.85 33.16
C THR A 449 -2.70 -35.10 34.02
N LEU A 450 -1.57 -35.63 34.49
CA LEU A 450 -1.56 -36.62 35.55
C LEU A 450 -2.14 -35.92 36.80
N PRO A 451 -3.19 -36.48 37.43
CA PRO A 451 -3.67 -35.93 38.69
C PRO A 451 -2.54 -36.01 39.73
N PRO A 452 -2.32 -34.99 40.57
CA PRO A 452 -1.34 -35.07 41.62
C PRO A 452 -1.71 -36.23 42.55
N ALA A 453 -0.76 -37.17 42.66
CA ALA A 453 -0.84 -38.30 43.56
C ALA A 453 -1.00 -37.81 45.01
N PHE A 454 -1.86 -38.51 45.74
CA PHE A 454 -2.02 -38.39 47.19
C PHE A 454 -0.65 -38.37 47.90
N SER A 455 -0.51 -37.42 48.83
CA SER A 455 0.43 -37.56 49.95
C SER A 455 -0.38 -37.63 51.23
N THR A 456 0.01 -38.61 52.05
CA THR A 456 -0.40 -38.84 53.44
C THR A 456 -0.23 -37.63 54.34
#